data_AF-A0AAV7JBW3-F1
#
_entry.id   AF-A0AAV7JBW3-F1
#
_cell.length_a   1.000
_cell.length_b   1.000
_cell.length_c   1.000
_cell.angle_alpha   90.00
_cell.angle_beta   90.00
_cell.angle_gamma   90.00
#
_symmetry.space_group_name_H-M   'P 1'
#
loop_
_entity.id
_entity.type
_entity.pdbx_description
1 polymer ?
#
loop_
_entity_poly.entity_id
_entity_poly.type
_entity_poly.pdbx_seq_one_letter_code
_entity_poly.pdbx_strand_id
1 'polypeptide(L)'
;MDSLVAKSPIQLSRRDIRAIILFQFQLLKRIKECHENFCTAFPNNKVSAATVKIWYREFKCGNFHLEDQPRPGPPSYAVTEGIVESIEDMVIADPNVTYEKIQHEIGISSGQCTPFYTNPFSYVNFVPAGSNISITLKQKQNRVKRCHEMFKKFNNGNSRDVSKIITGDETWIYHYDPETKQQSRQWCEIGEGPQTKVRRTQYTKKQMYAILVNTTGVKTVIPLEPGKTINSTWHTESCLPLIIKAINLQCTGTGLRGTFLHHDNARFSYIKVTRQFKEESGLHILSHTLILQI
;
A
#
# COMPACT_ATOMS: atom_id res chain seq x y z
N MET A 1 38.40 32.11 -43.03
CA MET A 1 37.23 31.69 -43.81
C MET A 1 37.69 30.44 -44.53
N ASP A 2 37.36 29.22 -44.14
CA ASP A 2 36.10 28.74 -43.57
C ASP A 2 36.33 27.59 -42.58
N SER A 3 35.76 27.71 -41.39
CA SER A 3 35.58 26.55 -40.52
C SER A 3 34.37 25.77 -41.02
N LEU A 4 34.62 24.59 -41.58
CA LEU A 4 33.59 23.59 -41.83
C LEU A 4 33.09 23.08 -40.48
N VAL A 5 32.12 23.80 -39.91
CA VAL A 5 31.23 23.26 -38.87
C VAL A 5 30.51 22.09 -39.53
N ALA A 6 30.89 20.87 -39.16
CA ALA A 6 30.15 19.67 -39.51
C ALA A 6 28.72 19.82 -38.95
N LYS A 7 27.79 20.29 -39.80
CA LYS A 7 26.37 20.38 -39.45
C LYS A 7 25.89 18.97 -39.12
N SER A 8 25.44 18.79 -37.89
CA SER A 8 24.76 17.58 -37.44
C SER A 8 23.69 17.19 -38.48
N PRO A 9 23.61 15.91 -38.89
CA PRO A 9 22.65 15.49 -39.89
C PRO A 9 21.23 15.78 -39.39
N ILE A 10 20.45 16.53 -40.18
CA ILE A 10 19.04 16.84 -39.86
C ILE A 10 18.26 15.53 -39.81
N GLN A 11 17.69 15.19 -38.65
CA GLN A 11 16.81 14.03 -38.47
C GLN A 11 15.36 14.51 -38.46
N LEU A 12 14.57 14.06 -39.42
CA LEU A 12 13.18 14.46 -39.59
C LEU A 12 12.24 13.46 -38.90
N SER A 13 11.24 13.96 -38.20
CA SER A 13 10.14 13.12 -37.73
C SER A 13 9.22 12.72 -38.89
N ARG A 14 8.34 11.73 -38.66
CA ARG A 14 7.34 11.34 -39.66
C ARG A 14 6.41 12.50 -40.04
N ARG A 15 6.07 13.36 -39.08
CA ARG A 15 5.26 14.56 -39.31
C ARG A 15 5.99 15.55 -40.21
N ASP A 16 7.28 15.78 -39.98
CA ASP A 16 8.09 16.71 -40.78
C ASP A 16 8.22 16.24 -42.23
N ILE A 17 8.42 14.93 -42.43
CA ILE A 17 8.41 14.30 -43.75
C ILE A 17 7.11 14.61 -44.49
N ARG A 18 5.96 14.43 -43.83
CA ARG A 18 4.63 14.68 -44.43
C ARG A 18 4.42 16.16 -44.74
N ALA A 19 4.88 17.05 -43.87
CA ALA A 19 4.80 18.50 -44.08
C ALA A 19 5.60 18.93 -45.33
N ILE A 20 6.80 18.38 -45.52
CA ILE A 20 7.64 18.69 -46.70
C ILE A 20 6.99 18.16 -47.99
N ILE A 21 6.40 16.96 -47.95
CA ILE A 21 5.65 16.42 -49.09
C ILE A 21 4.43 17.30 -49.41
N LEU A 22 3.70 17.78 -48.39
CA LEU A 22 2.59 18.71 -48.57
C LEU A 22 3.04 20.03 -49.21
N PHE A 23 4.18 20.59 -48.76
CA PHE A 23 4.74 21.80 -49.35
C PHE A 23 5.05 21.62 -50.85
N GLN A 24 5.69 20.51 -51.23
CA GLN A 24 5.98 20.20 -52.64
C GLN A 24 4.70 19.96 -53.46
N PHE A 25 3.67 19.36 -52.85
CA PHE A 25 2.35 19.18 -53.46
C PHE A 25 1.69 20.53 -53.77
N GLN A 26 1.75 21.51 -52.85
CA GLN A 26 1.22 22.86 -53.04
C GLN A 26 1.97 23.64 -54.13
N LEU A 27 3.26 23.36 -54.33
CA LEU A 27 4.05 23.88 -55.45
C LEU A 27 3.76 23.18 -56.79
N LEU A 28 2.75 22.30 -56.85
CA LEU A 28 2.33 21.54 -58.02
C LEU A 28 3.45 20.66 -58.62
N LYS A 29 4.39 20.23 -57.78
CA LYS A 29 5.51 19.37 -58.18
C LYS A 29 5.04 17.95 -58.43
N ARG A 30 5.60 17.30 -59.45
CA ARG A 30 5.27 15.90 -59.76
C ARG A 30 5.82 14.97 -58.67
N ILE A 31 5.19 13.81 -58.45
CA ILE A 31 5.59 12.84 -57.42
C ILE A 31 7.07 12.46 -57.52
N LYS A 32 7.56 12.23 -58.75
CA LYS A 32 8.96 11.88 -59.03
C LYS A 32 9.92 13.01 -58.60
N GLU A 33 9.58 14.25 -58.99
CA GLU A 33 10.34 15.45 -58.64
C GLU A 33 10.34 15.70 -57.12
N CYS A 34 9.21 15.48 -56.45
CA CYS A 34 9.12 15.57 -54.99
C CYS A 34 10.04 14.56 -54.30
N HIS A 35 10.08 13.31 -54.77
CA HIS A 35 10.94 12.27 -54.20
C HIS A 35 12.42 12.59 -54.43
N GLU A 36 12.80 13.00 -55.65
CA GLU A 36 14.16 13.40 -56.00
C GLU A 36 14.64 14.61 -55.20
N ASN A 37 13.80 15.66 -55.10
CA ASN A 37 14.07 16.84 -54.28
C ASN A 37 14.25 16.46 -52.80
N PHE A 38 13.41 15.57 -52.28
CA PHE A 38 13.49 15.11 -50.90
C PHE A 38 14.79 14.34 -50.63
N CYS A 39 15.13 13.37 -51.48
CA CYS A 39 16.38 12.60 -51.34
C CYS A 39 17.63 13.46 -51.50
N THR A 40 17.57 14.49 -52.35
CA THR A 40 18.67 15.45 -52.54
C THR A 40 18.86 16.34 -51.31
N ALA A 41 17.77 16.87 -50.77
CA ALA A 41 17.82 17.77 -49.62
C ALA A 41 18.09 17.04 -48.29
N PHE A 42 17.61 15.80 -48.15
CA PHE A 42 17.65 15.03 -46.91
C PHE A 42 18.12 13.58 -47.12
N PRO A 43 19.38 13.34 -47.52
CA PRO A 43 19.88 12.00 -47.88
C PRO A 43 19.83 10.99 -46.72
N ASN A 44 19.85 11.48 -45.47
CA ASN A 44 19.81 10.63 -44.27
C ASN A 44 18.39 10.25 -43.82
N ASN A 45 17.35 10.88 -44.38
CA ASN A 45 15.95 10.60 -44.03
C ASN A 45 15.33 9.73 -45.13
N LYS A 46 15.28 8.42 -44.90
CA LYS A 46 14.77 7.45 -45.87
C LYS A 46 13.26 7.59 -46.04
N VAL A 47 12.83 8.18 -47.15
CA VAL A 47 11.43 8.20 -47.60
C VAL A 47 11.33 7.41 -48.88
N SER A 48 10.39 6.46 -48.95
CA SER A 48 10.18 5.68 -50.17
C SER A 48 9.30 6.44 -51.17
N ALA A 49 9.51 6.22 -52.47
CA ALA A 49 8.62 6.74 -53.51
C ALA A 49 7.15 6.29 -53.31
N ALA A 50 6.92 5.12 -52.72
CA ALA A 50 5.60 4.63 -52.36
C ALA A 50 4.94 5.50 -51.27
N THR A 51 5.71 5.90 -50.26
CA THR A 51 5.24 6.83 -49.20
C THR A 51 4.82 8.17 -49.79
N VAL A 52 5.63 8.76 -50.68
CA VAL A 52 5.27 10.02 -51.37
C VAL A 52 3.98 9.85 -52.18
N LYS A 53 3.83 8.73 -52.90
CA LYS A 53 2.63 8.44 -53.70
C LYS A 53 1.36 8.32 -52.84
N ILE A 54 1.45 7.67 -51.67
CA ILE A 54 0.33 7.55 -50.72
C ILE A 54 -0.09 8.94 -50.22
N TRP A 55 0.85 9.76 -49.77
CA TRP A 55 0.53 11.10 -49.27
C TRP A 55 -0.01 12.04 -50.36
N TYR A 56 0.52 11.96 -51.58
CA TYR A 56 -0.05 12.69 -52.72
C TYR A 56 -1.50 12.27 -53.02
N ARG A 57 -1.86 10.99 -52.79
CA ARG A 57 -3.25 10.53 -52.93
C ARG A 57 -4.13 11.12 -51.84
N GLU A 58 -3.69 11.09 -50.59
CA GLU A 58 -4.41 11.69 -49.46
C GLU A 58 -4.68 13.19 -49.69
N PHE A 59 -3.66 13.95 -50.12
CA PHE A 59 -3.80 15.38 -50.40
C PHE A 59 -4.73 15.68 -51.58
N LYS A 60 -4.72 14.84 -52.63
CA LYS A 60 -5.70 14.94 -53.73
C LYS A 60 -7.14 14.67 -53.26
N CYS A 61 -7.31 13.81 -52.26
CA CYS A 61 -8.59 13.54 -51.63
C CYS A 61 -8.99 14.58 -50.56
N GLY A 62 -8.21 15.67 -50.41
CA GLY A 62 -8.50 16.76 -49.47
C GLY A 62 -8.08 16.49 -48.02
N ASN A 63 -7.37 15.39 -47.75
CA ASN A 63 -6.90 15.06 -46.40
C ASN A 63 -5.50 15.65 -46.15
N PHE A 64 -5.43 16.76 -45.42
CA PHE A 64 -4.19 17.46 -45.07
C PHE A 64 -3.68 17.17 -43.65
N HIS A 65 -4.24 16.15 -42.97
CA HIS A 65 -3.84 15.82 -41.60
C HIS A 65 -2.46 15.13 -41.57
N LEU A 66 -1.51 15.70 -40.84
CA LEU A 66 -0.12 15.24 -40.84
C LEU A 66 0.20 14.20 -39.77
N GLU A 67 -0.68 13.96 -38.80
CA GLU A 67 -0.46 12.96 -37.74
C GLU A 67 -0.92 11.56 -38.15
N ASP A 68 -0.34 10.55 -37.49
CA ASP A 68 -0.82 9.17 -37.62
C ASP A 68 -2.21 9.05 -36.97
N GLN A 69 -3.17 8.53 -37.74
CA GLN A 69 -4.48 8.20 -37.19
C GLN A 69 -4.37 7.04 -36.19
N PRO A 70 -5.27 6.95 -35.21
CA PRO A 70 -5.35 5.81 -34.31
C PRO A 70 -5.44 4.53 -35.14
N ARG A 71 -4.47 3.63 -34.97
CA ARG A 71 -4.56 2.33 -35.62
C ARG A 71 -5.64 1.53 -34.92
N PRO A 72 -6.58 0.91 -35.65
CA PRO A 72 -7.40 -0.13 -35.06
C PRO A 72 -6.46 -1.17 -34.46
N GLY A 73 -6.52 -1.36 -33.15
CA GLY A 73 -5.84 -2.47 -32.51
C GLY A 73 -6.38 -3.80 -33.04
N PRO A 74 -5.74 -4.93 -32.67
CA PRO A 74 -6.36 -6.24 -32.85
C PRO A 74 -7.80 -6.18 -32.31
N PRO A 75 -8.79 -6.82 -32.95
CA PRO A 75 -10.12 -6.82 -32.39
C PRO A 75 -10.02 -7.48 -31.02
N SER A 76 -10.47 -6.77 -29.99
CA SER A 76 -10.71 -7.31 -28.64
C SER A 76 -11.82 -8.36 -28.76
N TYR A 77 -11.52 -9.49 -29.37
CA TYR A 77 -12.45 -10.61 -29.44
C TYR A 77 -12.59 -11.18 -28.02
N ALA A 78 -13.83 -11.17 -27.53
CA ALA A 78 -14.37 -11.93 -26.40
C ALA A 78 -14.47 -11.30 -25.00
N VAL A 79 -14.60 -9.96 -24.90
CA VAL A 79 -15.17 -9.33 -23.70
C VAL A 79 -16.41 -8.52 -24.09
N THR A 80 -17.56 -9.18 -24.10
CA THR A 80 -18.86 -8.50 -24.14
C THR A 80 -19.16 -7.87 -22.77
N GLU A 81 -19.92 -6.78 -22.74
CA GLU A 81 -20.36 -6.15 -21.48
C GLU A 81 -21.02 -7.16 -20.52
N GLY A 82 -21.81 -8.11 -21.04
CA GLY A 82 -22.41 -9.16 -20.21
C GLY A 82 -21.41 -10.15 -19.58
N ILE A 83 -20.23 -10.36 -20.18
CA ILE A 83 -19.14 -11.14 -19.55
C ILE A 83 -18.54 -10.33 -18.41
N VAL A 84 -18.38 -9.02 -18.59
CA VAL A 84 -17.89 -8.12 -17.53
C VAL A 84 -18.84 -8.20 -16.34
N GLU A 85 -20.14 -7.93 -16.54
CA GLU A 85 -21.15 -7.96 -15.48
C GLU A 85 -21.18 -9.30 -14.74
N SER A 86 -21.08 -10.41 -15.47
CA SER A 86 -21.05 -11.75 -14.85
C SER A 86 -19.82 -11.96 -13.95
N ILE A 87 -18.66 -11.44 -14.35
CA ILE A 87 -17.44 -11.48 -13.51
C ILE A 87 -17.63 -10.58 -12.28
N GLU A 88 -18.22 -9.39 -12.45
CA GLU A 88 -18.48 -8.45 -11.36
C GLU A 88 -19.41 -9.08 -10.30
N ASP A 89 -20.50 -9.70 -10.74
CA ASP A 89 -21.45 -10.39 -9.86
C ASP A 89 -20.78 -11.53 -9.09
N MET A 90 -19.91 -12.31 -9.74
CA MET A 90 -19.17 -13.39 -9.09
C MET A 90 -18.20 -12.86 -8.01
N VAL A 91 -17.51 -11.75 -8.27
CA VAL A 91 -16.59 -11.12 -7.31
C VAL A 91 -17.34 -10.47 -6.15
N ILE A 92 -18.50 -9.86 -6.41
CA ILE A 92 -19.37 -9.30 -5.35
C ILE A 92 -19.90 -10.41 -4.44
N ALA A 93 -20.31 -11.55 -5.01
CA ALA A 93 -20.81 -12.68 -4.25
C ALA A 93 -19.70 -13.39 -3.43
N ASP A 94 -18.51 -13.56 -4.02
CA ASP A 94 -17.35 -14.17 -3.38
C ASP A 94 -16.07 -13.39 -3.74
N PRO A 95 -15.59 -12.50 -2.84
CA PRO A 95 -14.35 -11.75 -3.07
C PRO A 95 -13.09 -12.62 -3.19
N ASN A 96 -13.14 -13.91 -2.87
CA ASN A 96 -12.01 -14.84 -2.99
C ASN A 96 -12.15 -15.79 -4.20
N VAL A 97 -13.08 -15.52 -5.11
CA VAL A 97 -13.30 -16.34 -6.30
C VAL A 97 -12.00 -16.49 -7.11
N THR A 98 -11.66 -17.72 -7.49
CA THR A 98 -10.41 -18.01 -8.21
C THR A 98 -10.59 -17.88 -9.72
N TYR A 99 -9.48 -17.71 -10.44
CA TYR A 99 -9.46 -17.67 -11.90
C TYR A 99 -10.13 -18.89 -12.51
N GLU A 100 -9.83 -20.09 -12.01
CA GLU A 100 -10.37 -21.34 -12.55
C GLU A 100 -11.90 -21.40 -12.42
N LYS A 101 -12.43 -20.87 -11.31
CA LYS A 101 -13.88 -20.86 -11.08
C LYS A 101 -14.59 -19.89 -12.02
N ILE A 102 -14.04 -18.69 -12.22
CA ILE A 102 -14.57 -17.71 -13.19
C ILE A 102 -14.55 -18.29 -14.60
N GLN A 103 -13.43 -18.91 -15.00
CA GLN A 103 -13.28 -19.54 -16.30
C GLN A 103 -14.30 -20.66 -16.53
N HIS A 104 -14.52 -21.50 -15.51
CA HIS A 104 -15.48 -22.60 -15.58
C HIS A 104 -16.92 -22.11 -15.69
N GLU A 105 -17.32 -21.15 -14.86
CA GLU A 105 -18.71 -20.65 -14.80
C GLU A 105 -19.09 -19.82 -16.04
N ILE A 106 -18.17 -19.01 -16.57
CA ILE A 106 -18.45 -18.11 -17.69
C ILE A 106 -17.98 -18.68 -19.05
N GLY A 107 -17.14 -19.72 -19.04
CA GLY A 107 -16.67 -20.38 -20.25
C GLY A 107 -15.60 -19.60 -21.02
N ILE A 108 -14.75 -18.85 -20.32
CA ILE A 108 -13.69 -18.01 -20.92
C ILE A 108 -12.28 -18.57 -20.68
N SER A 109 -11.35 -18.24 -21.59
CA SER A 109 -9.94 -18.63 -21.45
C SER A 109 -9.20 -17.74 -20.44
N SER A 110 -8.09 -18.24 -19.88
CA SER A 110 -7.32 -17.54 -18.83
C SER A 110 -6.79 -16.18 -19.32
N GLY A 111 -6.40 -16.10 -20.59
CA GLY A 111 -5.98 -14.86 -21.23
C GLY A 111 -7.10 -13.81 -21.31
N GLN A 112 -8.36 -14.23 -21.35
CA GLN A 112 -9.54 -13.35 -21.34
C GLN A 112 -9.87 -12.86 -19.93
N CYS A 113 -9.57 -13.62 -18.87
CA CYS A 113 -9.71 -13.16 -17.48
C CYS A 113 -8.66 -12.10 -17.09
N THR A 114 -7.51 -12.08 -17.77
CA THR A 114 -6.34 -11.29 -17.34
C THR A 114 -6.59 -9.77 -17.36
N PRO A 115 -7.19 -9.18 -18.42
CA PRO A 115 -7.44 -7.73 -18.50
C PRO A 115 -8.31 -7.17 -17.37
N PHE A 116 -9.28 -7.95 -16.86
CA PHE A 116 -10.22 -7.51 -15.82
C PHE A 116 -9.57 -7.21 -14.47
N TYR A 117 -8.50 -7.93 -14.15
CA TYR A 117 -7.78 -7.78 -12.87
C TYR A 117 -6.46 -7.02 -13.02
N THR A 118 -5.95 -6.85 -14.24
CA THR A 118 -4.76 -6.01 -14.52
C THR A 118 -5.11 -4.55 -14.82
N ASN A 119 -6.38 -4.24 -15.10
CA ASN A 119 -6.83 -2.87 -15.24
C ASN A 119 -7.08 -2.28 -13.83
N PRO A 120 -6.32 -1.25 -13.40
CA PRO A 120 -6.43 -0.69 -12.04
C PRO A 120 -7.78 -0.03 -11.72
N PHE A 121 -8.71 0.03 -12.67
CA PHE A 121 -10.00 0.69 -12.53
C PHE A 121 -11.18 -0.24 -12.16
N SER A 122 -11.00 -1.58 -12.13
CA SER A 122 -12.10 -2.51 -11.88
C SER A 122 -11.98 -3.22 -10.53
N TYR A 123 -10.86 -3.91 -10.24
CA TYR A 123 -10.70 -4.66 -8.99
C TYR A 123 -9.24 -4.66 -8.50
N VAL A 124 -9.05 -4.51 -7.19
CA VAL A 124 -7.73 -4.59 -6.53
C VAL A 124 -7.70 -5.83 -5.64
N ASN A 125 -6.74 -6.72 -5.89
CA ASN A 125 -6.51 -7.89 -5.05
C ASN A 125 -5.83 -7.48 -3.73
N PHE A 126 -6.59 -7.49 -2.64
CA PHE A 126 -6.05 -7.36 -1.29
C PHE A 126 -5.82 -8.74 -0.70
N VAL A 127 -4.64 -8.95 -0.10
CA VAL A 127 -4.42 -10.12 0.77
C VAL A 127 -5.15 -9.82 2.09
N PRO A 128 -6.17 -10.61 2.49
CA PRO A 128 -6.83 -10.41 3.77
C PRO A 128 -5.80 -10.51 4.89
N ALA A 129 -5.75 -9.51 5.76
CA ALA A 129 -4.96 -9.60 6.97
C ALA A 129 -5.52 -10.73 7.84
N GLY A 130 -4.86 -11.89 7.83
CA GLY A 130 -5.25 -13.05 8.62
C GLY A 130 -5.26 -12.69 10.09
N SER A 131 -6.45 -12.44 10.64
CA SER A 131 -6.64 -12.32 12.09
C SER A 131 -7.13 -13.68 12.61
N ASN A 132 -6.37 -14.28 13.52
CA ASN A 132 -6.75 -15.53 14.19
C ASN A 132 -7.89 -15.33 15.21
N ILE A 133 -8.56 -14.18 15.20
CA ILE A 133 -9.53 -13.77 16.22
C ILE A 133 -10.88 -13.56 15.54
N SER A 134 -11.78 -14.53 15.70
CA SER A 134 -13.19 -14.35 15.36
C SER A 134 -13.86 -13.48 16.43
N ILE A 135 -14.25 -12.26 16.05
CA ILE A 135 -14.89 -11.31 16.97
C ILE A 135 -16.42 -11.49 16.91
N THR A 136 -17.04 -11.80 18.04
CA THR A 136 -18.50 -11.93 18.18
C THR A 136 -19.22 -10.59 17.92
N LEU A 137 -20.50 -10.64 17.54
CA LEU A 137 -21.31 -9.44 17.31
C LEU A 137 -21.35 -8.53 18.56
N LYS A 138 -21.47 -9.13 19.76
CA LYS A 138 -21.45 -8.40 21.03
C LYS A 138 -20.14 -7.67 21.27
N GLN A 139 -19.00 -8.30 20.97
CA GLN A 139 -17.68 -7.66 21.06
C GLN A 139 -17.56 -6.51 20.05
N LYS A 140 -18.05 -6.67 18.81
CA LYS A 140 -18.09 -5.58 17.82
C LYS A 140 -18.91 -4.39 18.30
N GLN A 141 -20.12 -4.63 18.82
CA GLN A 141 -20.98 -3.58 19.38
C GLN A 141 -20.33 -2.86 20.56
N ASN A 142 -19.71 -3.62 21.48
CA ASN A 142 -18.97 -3.03 22.61
C ASN A 142 -17.80 -2.17 22.13
N ARG A 143 -17.08 -2.58 21.08
CA ARG A 143 -16.01 -1.78 20.47
C ARG A 143 -16.53 -0.47 19.91
N VAL A 144 -17.61 -0.52 19.12
CA VAL A 144 -18.23 0.69 18.54
C VAL A 144 -18.71 1.64 19.64
N LYS A 145 -19.39 1.11 20.67
CA LYS A 145 -19.85 1.89 21.82
C LYS A 145 -18.68 2.59 22.51
N ARG A 146 -17.61 1.84 22.80
CA ARG A 146 -16.40 2.35 23.46
C ARG A 146 -15.73 3.45 22.66
N CYS A 147 -15.59 3.26 21.34
CA CYS A 147 -15.03 4.27 20.45
C CYS A 147 -15.87 5.56 20.50
N HIS A 148 -17.21 5.46 20.45
CA HIS A 148 -18.08 6.63 20.56
C HIS A 148 -17.94 7.37 21.89
N GLU A 149 -17.85 6.64 23.01
CA GLU A 149 -17.61 7.23 24.34
C GLU A 149 -16.27 7.98 24.38
N MET A 150 -15.20 7.38 23.84
CA MET A 150 -13.88 7.99 23.77
C MET A 150 -13.89 9.25 22.89
N PHE A 151 -14.55 9.17 21.73
CA PHE A 151 -14.64 10.26 20.77
C PHE A 151 -15.37 11.46 21.36
N LYS A 152 -16.51 11.22 22.03
CA LYS A 152 -17.24 12.25 22.78
C LYS A 152 -16.39 12.86 23.90
N LYS A 153 -15.70 12.02 24.68
CA LYS A 153 -14.86 12.47 25.80
C LYS A 153 -13.75 13.44 25.36
N PHE A 154 -13.16 13.20 24.19
CA PHE A 154 -12.04 14.01 23.68
C PHE A 154 -12.45 15.00 22.58
N ASN A 155 -13.75 15.34 22.49
CA ASN A 155 -14.28 16.28 21.50
C ASN A 155 -13.80 15.97 20.07
N ASN A 156 -14.01 14.73 19.63
CA ASN A 156 -13.62 14.24 18.31
C ASN A 156 -12.10 14.36 18.04
N GLY A 157 -11.28 14.36 19.09
CA GLY A 157 -9.82 14.52 19.01
C GLY A 157 -9.34 15.97 19.15
N ASN A 158 -10.24 16.95 19.18
CA ASN A 158 -9.88 18.38 19.29
C ASN A 158 -9.54 18.82 20.72
N SER A 159 -9.76 17.97 21.72
CA SER A 159 -9.39 18.29 23.10
C SER A 159 -7.87 18.29 23.29
N ARG A 160 -7.35 19.31 23.97
CA ARG A 160 -5.94 19.36 24.43
C ARG A 160 -5.61 18.19 25.36
N ASP A 161 -6.61 17.60 26.01
CA ASP A 161 -6.44 16.46 26.91
C ASP A 161 -5.99 15.17 26.20
N VAL A 162 -6.09 15.09 24.87
CA VAL A 162 -5.54 13.96 24.10
C VAL A 162 -4.03 13.82 24.33
N SER A 163 -3.31 14.94 24.46
CA SER A 163 -1.86 14.94 24.76
C SER A 163 -1.50 14.40 26.14
N LYS A 164 -2.49 14.33 27.04
CA LYS A 164 -2.36 13.80 28.40
C LYS A 164 -2.64 12.30 28.47
N ILE A 165 -2.98 11.67 27.34
CA ILE A 165 -3.11 10.22 27.23
C ILE A 165 -1.71 9.62 27.17
N ILE A 166 -1.40 8.82 28.17
CA ILE A 166 -0.23 7.94 28.18
C ILE A 166 -0.73 6.56 27.83
N THR A 167 -0.17 5.97 26.78
CA THR A 167 -0.47 4.60 26.40
C THR A 167 0.78 3.75 26.46
N GLY A 168 0.61 2.49 26.81
CA GLY A 168 1.71 1.55 26.83
C GLY A 168 1.23 0.13 26.68
N ASP A 169 2.16 -0.71 26.26
CA ASP A 169 1.96 -2.13 26.08
C ASP A 169 3.28 -2.85 26.41
N GLU A 170 3.20 -4.15 26.63
CA GLU A 170 4.36 -4.99 26.90
C GLU A 170 4.83 -5.70 25.64
N THR A 171 6.12 -5.58 25.35
CA THR A 171 6.72 -6.17 24.15
C THR A 171 7.98 -6.96 24.47
N TRP A 172 8.19 -8.03 23.72
CA TRP A 172 9.43 -8.80 23.75
C TRP A 172 10.43 -8.18 22.78
N ILE A 173 11.55 -7.69 23.32
CA ILE A 173 12.69 -7.25 22.51
C ILE A 173 13.70 -8.39 22.47
N TYR A 174 14.06 -8.82 21.26
CA TYR A 174 15.04 -9.86 21.02
C TYR A 174 16.45 -9.24 20.93
N HIS A 175 17.47 -9.96 21.38
CA HIS A 175 18.87 -9.50 21.29
C HIS A 175 19.43 -9.60 19.85
N TYR A 176 18.61 -9.98 18.88
CA TYR A 176 18.96 -10.15 17.47
C TYR A 176 17.73 -9.77 16.64
N ASP A 177 17.95 -9.43 15.38
CA ASP A 177 16.86 -9.13 14.45
C ASP A 177 16.28 -10.43 13.86
N PRO A 178 15.03 -10.80 14.20
CA PRO A 178 14.38 -11.93 13.56
C PRO A 178 14.03 -11.57 12.12
N GLU A 179 14.58 -12.32 11.18
CA GLU A 179 14.27 -12.15 9.76
C GLU A 179 12.79 -12.44 9.47
N THR A 180 12.12 -11.54 8.76
CA THR A 180 10.71 -11.70 8.38
C THR A 180 10.53 -12.77 7.29
N LYS A 181 9.30 -13.29 7.12
CA LYS A 181 8.98 -14.24 6.04
C LYS A 181 9.36 -13.72 4.65
N GLN A 182 9.22 -12.41 4.42
CA GLN A 182 9.56 -11.78 3.15
C GLN A 182 11.07 -11.66 2.95
N GLN A 183 11.81 -11.33 4.01
CA GLN A 183 13.27 -11.29 3.97
C GLN A 183 13.85 -12.70 3.79
N SER A 184 13.20 -13.72 4.35
CA SER A 184 13.63 -15.12 4.21
C SER A 184 13.27 -15.76 2.86
N ARG A 185 12.90 -14.97 1.83
CA ARG A 185 12.64 -15.49 0.48
C ARG A 185 13.95 -15.97 -0.13
N GLN A 186 13.92 -17.18 -0.69
CA GLN A 186 15.07 -17.80 -1.32
C GLN A 186 14.80 -17.96 -2.81
N TRP A 187 15.81 -17.61 -3.62
CA TRP A 187 15.83 -18.01 -5.02
C TRP A 187 16.15 -19.50 -5.08
N CYS A 188 15.31 -20.27 -5.78
CA CYS A 188 15.46 -21.71 -5.96
C CYS A 188 15.41 -22.01 -7.47
N GLU A 189 16.08 -23.07 -7.90
CA GLU A 189 15.98 -23.51 -9.29
C GLU A 189 14.58 -24.06 -9.60
N ILE A 190 14.19 -24.00 -10.87
CA ILE A 190 12.87 -24.47 -11.33
C ILE A 190 12.79 -25.98 -11.12
N GLY A 191 11.91 -26.41 -10.22
CA GLY A 191 11.71 -27.82 -9.86
C GLY A 191 12.31 -28.21 -8.51
N GLU A 192 13.14 -27.36 -7.91
CA GLU A 192 13.63 -27.56 -6.54
C GLU A 192 12.78 -26.79 -5.52
N GLY A 193 12.53 -27.43 -4.36
CA GLY A 193 11.87 -26.80 -3.24
C GLY A 193 12.83 -25.88 -2.45
N PRO A 194 12.32 -24.85 -1.75
CA PRO A 194 13.16 -24.02 -0.89
C PRO A 194 13.82 -24.85 0.21
N GLN A 195 15.05 -24.48 0.56
CA GLN A 195 15.75 -25.16 1.65
C GLN A 195 14.99 -24.99 2.96
N THR A 196 14.85 -26.08 3.71
CA THR A 196 14.19 -26.04 5.01
C THR A 196 15.04 -25.24 5.98
N LYS A 197 14.63 -24.00 6.27
CA LYS A 197 15.27 -23.18 7.28
C LYS A 197 14.83 -23.63 8.67
N VAL A 198 15.79 -24.07 9.49
CA VAL A 198 15.54 -24.35 10.91
C VAL A 198 15.14 -23.04 11.59
N ARG A 199 13.90 -22.97 12.05
CA ARG A 199 13.41 -21.83 12.83
C ARG A 199 14.18 -21.79 14.15
N ARG A 200 15.01 -20.75 14.35
CA ARG A 200 15.69 -20.55 15.64
C ARG A 200 14.63 -20.48 16.74
N THR A 201 14.81 -21.29 17.77
CA THR A 201 13.80 -21.63 18.76
C THR A 201 13.53 -20.49 19.75
N GLN A 202 12.40 -20.64 20.47
CA GLN A 202 11.90 -19.79 21.57
C GLN A 202 12.88 -19.52 22.72
N TYR A 203 14.08 -20.14 22.71
CA TYR A 203 15.13 -20.05 23.74
C TYR A 203 16.17 -18.96 23.46
N THR A 204 15.98 -18.17 22.41
CA THR A 204 16.91 -17.08 22.11
C THR A 204 16.75 -15.96 23.13
N LYS A 205 17.86 -15.36 23.57
CA LYS A 205 17.87 -14.28 24.58
C LYS A 205 16.92 -13.16 24.15
N LYS A 206 15.87 -12.96 24.94
CA LYS A 206 14.85 -11.94 24.78
C LYS A 206 14.53 -11.35 26.14
N GLN A 207 14.19 -10.08 26.14
CA GLN A 207 13.83 -9.35 27.35
C GLN A 207 12.50 -8.65 27.11
N MET A 208 11.59 -8.80 28.06
CA MET A 208 10.28 -8.13 28.02
C MET A 208 10.41 -6.74 28.62
N TYR A 209 9.75 -5.77 27.99
CA TYR A 209 9.70 -4.38 28.42
C TYR A 209 8.25 -3.91 28.45
N ALA A 210 7.87 -3.19 29.49
CA ALA A 210 6.70 -2.32 29.46
C ALA A 210 7.14 -0.94 28.98
N ILE A 211 6.59 -0.49 27.85
CA ILE A 211 6.96 0.79 27.22
C ILE A 211 5.73 1.69 27.24
N LEU A 212 5.88 2.88 27.82
CA LEU A 212 4.84 3.89 27.87
C LEU A 212 5.25 5.10 27.05
N VAL A 213 4.31 5.60 26.26
CA VAL A 213 4.47 6.74 25.35
C VAL A 213 3.28 7.68 25.46
N ASN A 214 3.49 8.93 25.06
CA ASN A 214 2.42 9.86 24.76
C ASN A 214 2.77 10.66 23.49
N THR A 215 2.02 11.71 23.19
CA THR A 215 2.26 12.58 22.02
C THR A 215 3.61 13.31 22.06
N THR A 216 4.28 13.39 23.21
CA THR A 216 5.60 14.03 23.36
C THR A 216 6.77 13.04 23.29
N GLY A 217 6.49 11.74 23.21
CA GLY A 217 7.50 10.69 23.11
C GLY A 217 7.41 9.65 24.23
N VAL A 218 8.52 8.95 24.45
CA VAL A 218 8.64 7.86 25.45
C VAL A 218 8.66 8.44 26.86
N LYS A 219 7.79 7.92 27.73
CA LYS A 219 7.69 8.31 29.14
C LYS A 219 8.49 7.41 30.04
N THR A 220 8.37 6.10 29.87
CA THR A 220 9.17 5.16 30.64
C THR A 220 9.33 3.84 29.88
N VAL A 221 10.44 3.18 30.15
CA VAL A 221 10.78 1.84 29.65
C VAL A 221 11.16 1.03 30.88
N ILE A 222 10.33 0.06 31.22
CA ILE A 222 10.50 -0.75 32.42
C ILE A 222 10.86 -2.18 31.98
N PRO A 223 12.11 -2.63 32.19
CA PRO A 223 12.47 -4.01 31.93
C PRO A 223 11.79 -4.93 32.96
N LEU A 224 11.23 -6.04 32.50
CA LEU A 224 10.89 -7.17 33.36
C LEU A 224 12.19 -7.87 33.80
N GLU A 225 12.25 -8.45 34.98
CA GLU A 225 13.45 -9.22 35.36
C GLU A 225 13.54 -10.52 34.54
N PRO A 226 14.75 -10.97 34.14
CA PRO A 226 14.93 -12.21 33.43
C PRO A 226 14.31 -13.40 34.18
N GLY A 227 13.50 -14.21 33.48
CA GLY A 227 12.85 -15.39 34.05
C GLY A 227 11.59 -15.10 34.87
N LYS A 228 11.16 -13.85 35.01
CA LYS A 228 9.86 -13.51 35.59
C LYS A 228 8.76 -13.44 34.53
N THR A 229 7.53 -13.68 34.97
CA THR A 229 6.32 -13.57 34.15
C THR A 229 5.55 -12.31 34.59
N ILE A 230 4.93 -11.61 33.63
CA ILE A 230 3.99 -10.54 33.97
C ILE A 230 2.80 -11.15 34.70
N ASN A 231 2.69 -10.81 35.97
CA ASN A 231 1.56 -11.13 36.83
C ASN A 231 1.04 -9.84 37.49
N SER A 232 -0.07 -9.93 38.22
CA SER A 232 -0.64 -8.76 38.91
C SER A 232 0.30 -8.17 39.94
N THR A 233 1.13 -8.98 40.62
CA THR A 233 2.04 -8.50 41.65
C THR A 233 3.12 -7.63 41.03
N TRP A 234 3.81 -8.12 40.00
CA TRP A 234 4.78 -7.30 39.26
C TRP A 234 4.15 -6.02 38.68
N HIS A 235 2.96 -6.13 38.10
CA HIS A 235 2.29 -4.96 37.54
C HIS A 235 1.96 -3.91 38.62
N THR A 236 1.52 -4.33 39.80
CA THR A 236 1.06 -3.44 40.87
C THR A 236 2.21 -2.92 41.74
N GLU A 237 3.22 -3.75 42.01
CA GLU A 237 4.32 -3.45 42.93
C GLU A 237 5.54 -2.86 42.21
N SER A 238 5.73 -3.16 40.92
CA SER A 238 6.88 -2.68 40.15
C SER A 238 6.46 -1.74 39.03
N CYS A 239 5.58 -2.18 38.12
CA CYS A 239 5.26 -1.41 36.91
C CYS A 239 4.54 -0.09 37.22
N LEU A 240 3.36 -0.14 37.86
CA LEU A 240 2.55 1.06 38.14
C LEU A 240 3.27 2.10 39.02
N PRO A 241 3.99 1.74 40.10
CA PRO A 241 4.74 2.71 40.89
C PRO A 241 5.85 3.40 40.09
N LEU A 242 6.56 2.66 39.23
CA LEU A 242 7.58 3.23 38.34
C LEU A 242 6.95 4.16 37.30
N ILE A 243 5.77 3.83 36.78
CA ILE A 243 5.00 4.70 35.89
C ILE A 243 4.64 6.01 36.60
N ILE A 244 4.05 5.94 37.79
CA ILE A 244 3.66 7.12 38.57
C ILE A 244 4.88 7.98 38.88
N LYS A 245 6.00 7.37 39.29
CA LYS A 245 7.26 8.07 39.54
C LYS A 245 7.77 8.77 38.28
N ALA A 246 7.78 8.10 37.13
CA ALA A 246 8.22 8.67 35.87
C ALA A 246 7.34 9.85 35.44
N ILE A 247 6.01 9.72 35.58
CA ILE A 247 5.06 10.79 35.27
C ILE A 247 5.31 12.00 36.17
N ASN A 248 5.44 11.80 37.48
CA ASN A 248 5.65 12.90 38.42
C ASN A 248 6.99 13.63 38.19
N LEU A 249 8.04 12.91 37.79
CA LEU A 249 9.34 13.52 37.44
C LEU A 249 9.29 14.34 36.15
N GLN A 250 8.53 13.88 35.15
CA GLN A 250 8.48 14.53 33.84
C GLN A 250 7.39 15.60 33.74
N CYS A 251 6.37 15.54 34.60
CA CYS A 251 5.24 16.47 34.64
C CYS A 251 5.23 17.27 35.95
N THR A 252 6.32 18.00 36.23
CA THR A 252 6.58 18.65 37.53
C THR A 252 5.51 19.67 37.98
N GLY A 253 4.73 20.24 37.06
CA GLY A 253 3.68 21.22 37.37
C GLY A 253 2.28 20.62 37.59
N THR A 254 1.97 19.46 37.02
CA THR A 254 0.62 18.85 37.07
C THR A 254 0.59 17.50 37.75
N GLY A 255 1.74 16.81 37.87
CA GLY A 255 1.82 15.43 38.32
C GLY A 255 0.84 14.53 37.57
N LEU A 256 0.10 13.71 38.33
CA LEU A 256 -0.95 12.83 37.81
C LEU A 256 -2.24 13.57 37.39
N ARG A 257 -2.40 14.86 37.72
CA ARG A 257 -3.66 15.59 37.51
C ARG A 257 -4.01 15.69 36.04
N GLY A 258 -5.15 15.11 35.67
CA GLY A 258 -5.65 15.09 34.28
C GLY A 258 -4.88 14.15 33.35
N THR A 259 -4.00 13.30 33.88
CA THR A 259 -3.31 12.26 33.11
C THR A 259 -4.24 11.06 32.93
N PHE A 260 -4.27 10.53 31.72
CA PHE A 260 -5.07 9.37 31.36
C PHE A 260 -4.17 8.20 31.00
N LEU A 261 -4.28 7.07 31.70
CA LEU A 261 -3.56 5.85 31.31
C LEU A 261 -4.45 4.98 30.42
N HIS A 262 -3.94 4.63 29.25
CA HIS A 262 -4.56 3.69 28.31
C HIS A 262 -3.65 2.48 28.13
N HIS A 263 -4.03 1.36 28.73
CA HIS A 263 -3.33 0.08 28.60
C HIS A 263 -4.35 -1.02 28.31
N ASP A 264 -3.88 -2.20 27.92
CA ASP A 264 -4.74 -3.32 27.56
C ASP A 264 -5.53 -3.87 28.78
N ASN A 265 -6.60 -4.62 28.51
CA ASN A 265 -7.33 -5.31 29.57
C ASN A 265 -6.75 -6.70 29.82
N ALA A 266 -5.45 -6.80 30.10
CA ALA A 266 -4.85 -8.07 30.48
C ALA A 266 -5.55 -8.66 31.70
N ARG A 267 -5.57 -10.00 31.82
CA ARG A 267 -6.30 -10.73 32.88
C ARG A 267 -5.98 -10.22 34.30
N PHE A 268 -4.75 -9.79 34.55
CA PHE A 268 -4.33 -9.25 35.83
C PHE A 268 -4.97 -7.90 36.20
N SER A 269 -5.47 -7.14 35.22
CA SER A 269 -6.16 -5.87 35.45
C SER A 269 -7.50 -6.02 36.19
N TYR A 270 -8.05 -7.23 36.25
CA TYR A 270 -9.29 -7.56 36.96
C TYR A 270 -9.06 -8.03 38.40
N ILE A 271 -7.80 -8.24 38.81
CA ILE A 271 -7.46 -8.68 40.16
C ILE A 271 -7.72 -7.53 41.15
N LYS A 272 -8.36 -7.86 42.28
CA LYS A 272 -8.83 -6.89 43.28
C LYS A 272 -7.72 -5.94 43.74
N VAL A 273 -6.53 -6.47 44.00
CA VAL A 273 -5.34 -5.70 44.42
C VAL A 273 -4.96 -4.65 43.39
N THR A 274 -4.94 -5.02 42.10
CA THR A 274 -4.62 -4.10 41.01
C THR A 274 -5.72 -3.05 40.83
N ARG A 275 -7.00 -3.39 40.99
CA ARG A 275 -8.10 -2.41 40.96
C ARG A 275 -8.00 -1.41 42.11
N GLN A 276 -7.77 -1.90 43.33
CA GLN A 276 -7.65 -1.06 44.52
C GLN A 276 -6.49 -0.07 44.39
N PHE A 277 -5.32 -0.53 43.96
CA PHE A 277 -4.18 0.36 43.71
C PHE A 277 -4.51 1.45 42.69
N LYS A 278 -5.24 1.10 41.62
CA LYS A 278 -5.65 2.07 40.58
C LYS A 278 -6.57 3.14 41.15
N GLU A 279 -7.54 2.76 41.98
CA GLU A 279 -8.45 3.69 42.66
C GLU A 279 -7.71 4.60 43.65
N GLU A 280 -6.77 4.05 44.43
CA GLU A 280 -5.99 4.81 45.42
C GLU A 280 -4.93 5.73 44.80
N SER A 281 -4.38 5.37 43.64
CA SER A 281 -3.31 6.12 42.97
C SER A 281 -3.75 7.46 42.35
N GLY A 282 -5.06 7.71 42.23
CA GLY A 282 -5.59 8.90 41.54
C GLY A 282 -5.38 8.90 40.02
N LEU A 283 -4.98 7.77 39.44
CA LEU A 283 -4.73 7.61 38.00
C LEU A 283 -6.05 7.39 37.24
N HIS A 284 -6.35 8.23 36.25
CA HIS A 284 -7.54 8.04 35.42
C HIS A 284 -7.30 7.01 34.33
N ILE A 285 -7.91 5.83 34.46
CA ILE A 285 -7.76 4.78 33.45
C ILE A 285 -8.82 4.93 32.37
N LEU A 286 -8.36 5.01 31.13
CA LEU A 286 -9.23 4.90 29.97
C LEU A 286 -9.54 3.44 29.77
N SER A 287 -10.82 3.07 29.89
CA SER A 287 -11.14 1.66 29.66
C SER A 287 -10.94 1.28 28.20
N HIS A 288 -10.41 0.07 28.02
CA HIS A 288 -10.10 -0.52 26.74
C HIS A 288 -11.15 -1.60 26.41
N THR A 289 -11.30 -1.98 25.15
CA THR A 289 -12.17 -3.11 24.80
C THR A 289 -11.43 -4.42 25.06
N LEU A 290 -12.06 -5.36 25.76
CA LEU A 290 -11.54 -6.73 25.85
C LEU A 290 -11.33 -7.29 24.44
N ILE A 291 -10.09 -7.65 24.11
CA ILE A 291 -9.78 -8.37 22.88
C ILE A 291 -10.03 -9.87 23.10
N LEU A 292 -9.90 -10.40 24.33
CA LEU A 292 -10.08 -11.83 24.61
C LEU A 292 -10.54 -12.08 26.06
N GLN A 293 -11.71 -12.70 26.24
CA GLN A 293 -11.85 -13.77 27.23
C GLN A 293 -11.47 -15.05 26.48
N ILE A 294 -10.19 -15.44 26.57
CA ILE A 294 -9.86 -16.88 26.53
C ILE A 294 -10.03 -17.36 27.96
#